data_AF-A0A3C0TEX9-F1
#
_entry.id   AF-A0A3C0TEX9-F1
#
_cell.length_a   1.000
_cell.length_b   1.000
_cell.length_c   1.000
_cell.angle_alpha   90.00
_cell.angle_beta   90.00
_cell.angle_gamma   90.00
#
_symmetry.space_group_name_H-M   'P 1'
#
loop_
_entity.id
_entity.type
_entity.pdbx_description
1 polymer ?
#
loop_
_entity_poly.entity_id
_entity_poly.type
_entity_poly.pdbx_seq_one_letter_code
_entity_poly.pdbx_strand_id
1 'polypeptide(L)'
;MAWCPNCKNEYREGITVCPDCEVELVDEEPVDEAEVPGELLPVKIMKIVDDDAAEKIVKYLRYNGIKSYALVDDVTDDEPADTEKSYAEAAELSGDRSSDKTVALVVADIEKDATMELFRGLIEGEEVDLDRLYELVPDIEDQFDELEKEEASMEFEELRSEASTVYVKKKDKYADLRFSGFSFIGFGIIGVIIIVLNLMHVINLFNTYSLIVMSAVFVVFFIIGFATLRRATLVKDSVAVEDEFTEELNQWIEENLGDEVIDEWYDESREDQENYFDIQDKMIRMMHEQFPNIHPSYIEELAEERYNSYLERSAYESPDDIPLPEESEEDMSETESEDTYTDDDTSVTKDAEEIKDEQI
;
A
#
# COMPACT_ATOMS: atom_id res chain seq x y z
N MET A 1 -11.14 56.25 -12.05
CA MET A 1 -12.16 56.19 -13.13
C MET A 1 -13.51 56.03 -12.44
N ALA A 2 -14.60 56.55 -13.01
CA ALA A 2 -15.88 56.56 -12.30
C ALA A 2 -16.66 55.26 -12.57
N TRP A 3 -17.20 54.64 -11.54
CA TRP A 3 -17.88 53.34 -11.56
C TRP A 3 -19.35 53.49 -11.21
N CYS A 4 -20.22 52.70 -11.86
CA CYS A 4 -21.61 52.62 -11.44
C CYS A 4 -21.75 51.56 -10.33
N PRO A 5 -22.25 51.91 -9.12
CA PRO A 5 -22.37 50.96 -8.02
C PRO A 5 -23.42 49.86 -8.27
N ASN A 6 -24.32 50.05 -9.25
CA ASN A 6 -25.40 49.09 -9.52
C ASN A 6 -25.06 48.12 -10.66
N CYS A 7 -24.52 48.63 -11.79
CA CYS A 7 -24.22 47.80 -12.96
C CYS A 7 -22.72 47.49 -13.15
N LYS A 8 -21.85 48.01 -12.29
CA LYS A 8 -20.39 47.77 -12.28
C LYS A 8 -19.66 48.10 -13.58
N ASN A 9 -20.24 48.95 -14.43
CA ASN A 9 -19.55 49.46 -15.62
C ASN A 9 -18.59 50.60 -15.25
N GLU A 10 -17.41 50.57 -15.88
CA GLU A 10 -16.40 51.62 -15.80
C GLU A 10 -16.68 52.73 -16.83
N TYR A 11 -16.60 53.98 -16.38
CA TYR A 11 -16.82 55.16 -17.23
C TYR A 11 -15.56 56.04 -17.29
N ARG A 12 -15.38 56.65 -18.46
CA ARG A 12 -14.29 57.61 -18.72
C ARG A 12 -14.52 58.91 -17.92
N GLU A 13 -13.41 59.58 -17.60
CA GLU A 13 -13.41 60.85 -16.86
C GLU A 13 -14.33 61.90 -17.51
N GLY A 14 -15.19 62.51 -16.69
CA GLY A 14 -16.15 63.55 -17.10
C GLY A 14 -17.62 63.11 -17.15
N ILE A 15 -17.92 61.81 -16.97
CA ILE A 15 -19.27 61.29 -16.79
C ILE A 15 -19.53 61.14 -15.29
N THR A 16 -20.58 61.74 -14.76
CA THR A 16 -20.89 61.74 -13.31
C THR A 16 -22.16 60.94 -12.96
N VAL A 17 -22.96 60.55 -13.95
CA VAL A 17 -24.22 59.79 -13.77
C VAL A 17 -24.28 58.65 -14.78
N CYS A 18 -24.64 57.45 -14.32
CA CYS A 18 -24.82 56.27 -15.16
C CYS A 18 -26.03 56.45 -16.09
N PRO A 19 -25.90 56.34 -17.42
CA PRO A 19 -27.02 56.49 -18.36
C PRO A 19 -28.04 55.33 -18.29
N ASP A 20 -27.62 54.14 -17.83
CA ASP A 20 -28.50 52.97 -17.75
C ASP A 20 -29.18 52.82 -16.38
N CYS A 21 -28.51 53.28 -15.31
CA CYS A 21 -29.00 53.13 -13.93
C CYS A 21 -29.49 54.44 -13.31
N GLU A 22 -29.24 55.59 -13.95
CA GLU A 22 -29.57 56.94 -13.47
C GLU A 22 -29.06 57.26 -12.04
N VAL A 23 -27.98 56.61 -11.61
CA VAL A 23 -27.32 56.85 -10.31
C VAL A 23 -25.98 57.55 -10.48
N GLU A 24 -25.58 58.32 -9.47
CA GLU A 24 -24.26 58.96 -9.43
C GLU A 24 -23.15 57.92 -9.40
N LEU A 25 -22.10 58.17 -10.19
CA LEU A 25 -20.95 57.28 -10.29
C LEU A 25 -19.99 57.54 -9.12
N VAL A 26 -19.40 56.47 -8.59
CA VAL A 26 -18.44 56.51 -7.48
C VAL A 26 -17.01 56.35 -8.01
N ASP A 27 -16.03 56.96 -7.34
CA ASP A 27 -14.63 56.96 -7.80
C ASP A 27 -13.92 55.61 -7.58
N GLU A 28 -14.44 54.77 -6.70
CA GLU A 28 -13.92 53.45 -6.35
C GLU A 28 -15.03 52.41 -6.51
N GLU A 29 -14.70 51.25 -7.09
CA GLU A 29 -15.63 50.13 -7.19
C GLU A 29 -16.03 49.72 -5.76
N PRO A 30 -17.33 49.70 -5.42
CA PRO A 30 -17.74 49.16 -4.14
C PRO A 30 -17.34 47.68 -4.13
N VAL A 31 -16.41 47.34 -3.24
CA VAL A 31 -16.12 45.95 -2.91
C VAL A 31 -17.42 45.42 -2.33
N ASP A 32 -18.14 44.62 -3.10
CA ASP A 32 -19.21 43.83 -2.53
C ASP A 32 -18.55 42.97 -1.45
N GLU A 33 -18.83 43.29 -0.19
CA GLU A 33 -18.83 42.33 0.91
C GLU A 33 -19.89 41.28 0.56
N ALA A 34 -19.63 40.52 -0.50
CA ALA A 34 -20.32 39.29 -0.80
C ALA A 34 -20.12 38.44 0.44
N GLU A 35 -21.23 38.15 1.11
CA GLU A 35 -21.35 37.19 2.20
C GLU A 35 -20.37 36.04 1.97
N VAL A 36 -19.22 36.10 2.65
CA VAL A 36 -18.30 34.98 2.72
C VAL A 36 -19.11 33.90 3.43
N PRO A 37 -19.36 32.72 2.83
CA PRO A 37 -19.95 31.63 3.57
C PRO A 37 -19.05 31.44 4.79
N GLY A 38 -19.65 31.54 5.99
CA GLY A 38 -18.95 31.72 7.26
C GLY A 38 -17.62 30.98 7.31
N GLU A 39 -16.58 31.72 7.71
CA GLU A 39 -15.22 31.21 7.87
C GLU A 39 -15.27 29.79 8.46
N LEU A 40 -14.83 28.80 7.69
CA LEU A 40 -14.69 27.39 8.10
C LEU A 40 -13.54 27.29 9.12
N LEU A 41 -13.66 28.00 10.23
CA LEU A 41 -12.67 27.98 11.29
C LEU A 41 -12.73 26.64 12.01
N PRO A 42 -11.57 26.10 12.41
CA PRO A 42 -11.53 24.87 13.16
C PRO A 42 -12.16 25.12 14.54
N VAL A 43 -13.04 24.19 14.97
CA VAL A 43 -13.84 24.30 16.18
C VAL A 43 -13.23 23.41 17.27
N LYS A 44 -13.08 23.98 18.47
CA LYS A 44 -12.61 23.25 19.65
C LYS A 44 -13.71 22.36 20.19
N ILE A 45 -13.49 21.06 20.22
CA ILE A 45 -14.48 20.04 20.59
C ILE A 45 -14.43 19.73 22.09
N MET A 46 -13.24 19.40 22.61
CA MET A 46 -13.04 19.01 24.00
C MET A 46 -11.64 19.37 24.49
N LYS A 47 -11.47 19.37 25.80
CA LYS A 47 -10.17 19.48 26.47
C LYS A 47 -9.79 18.12 27.01
N ILE A 48 -8.58 17.68 26.72
CA ILE A 48 -8.07 16.37 27.08
C ILE A 48 -7.03 16.58 28.17
N VAL A 49 -7.25 15.91 29.31
CA VAL A 49 -6.41 16.06 30.50
C VAL A 49 -5.32 14.98 30.56
N ASP A 50 -5.57 13.84 29.93
CA ASP A 50 -4.74 12.65 30.02
C ASP A 50 -4.12 12.29 28.65
N ASP A 51 -2.82 12.00 28.62
CA ASP A 51 -2.09 11.67 27.39
C ASP A 51 -2.59 10.34 26.76
N ASP A 52 -2.97 9.35 27.58
CA ASP A 52 -3.53 8.07 27.10
C ASP A 52 -4.94 8.28 26.51
N ALA A 53 -5.74 9.17 27.13
CA ALA A 53 -7.03 9.57 26.57
C ALA A 53 -6.86 10.28 25.22
N ALA A 54 -5.84 11.14 25.08
CA ALA A 54 -5.56 11.85 23.84
C ALA A 54 -5.21 10.89 22.69
N GLU A 55 -4.36 9.90 22.96
CA GLU A 55 -3.99 8.89 21.98
C GLU A 55 -5.21 8.07 21.53
N LYS A 56 -6.04 7.62 22.48
CA LYS A 56 -7.26 6.85 22.19
C LYS A 56 -8.27 7.68 21.39
N ILE A 57 -8.49 8.94 21.75
CA ILE A 57 -9.41 9.84 21.00
C ILE A 57 -8.95 9.99 19.54
N VAL A 58 -7.66 10.22 19.31
CA VAL A 58 -7.08 10.37 17.97
C VAL A 58 -7.24 9.10 17.14
N LYS A 59 -6.93 7.93 17.71
CA LYS A 59 -7.11 6.63 17.05
C LYS A 59 -8.60 6.41 16.72
N TYR A 60 -9.51 6.75 17.63
CA TYR A 60 -10.96 6.57 17.45
C TYR A 60 -11.52 7.43 16.32
N LEU A 61 -11.12 8.70 16.27
CA LEU A 61 -11.50 9.64 15.21
C LEU A 61 -11.04 9.14 13.83
N ARG A 62 -9.79 8.68 13.75
CA ARG A 62 -9.23 8.15 12.51
C ARG A 62 -9.99 6.89 12.04
N TYR A 63 -10.29 5.98 12.96
CA TYR A 63 -11.04 4.75 12.65
C TYR A 63 -12.44 5.07 12.08
N ASN A 64 -13.11 6.07 12.64
CA ASN A 64 -14.43 6.52 12.20
C ASN A 64 -14.40 7.48 10.98
N GLY A 65 -13.22 7.70 10.40
CA GLY A 65 -13.08 8.46 9.15
C GLY A 65 -13.04 9.98 9.30
N ILE A 66 -12.90 10.50 10.52
CA ILE A 66 -12.64 11.92 10.78
C ILE A 66 -11.17 12.19 10.48
N LYS A 67 -10.90 13.08 9.54
CA LYS A 67 -9.52 13.36 9.07
C LYS A 67 -9.02 14.73 9.48
N SER A 68 -9.93 15.66 9.78
CA SER A 68 -9.62 17.06 10.04
C SER A 68 -9.51 17.38 11.52
N TYR A 69 -8.75 16.58 12.28
CA TYR A 69 -8.49 16.84 13.71
C TYR A 69 -7.06 17.30 13.97
N ALA A 70 -6.89 18.11 15.00
CA ALA A 70 -5.58 18.50 15.55
C ALA A 70 -5.64 18.56 17.07
N LEU A 71 -4.54 18.16 17.71
CA LEU A 71 -4.30 18.33 19.13
C LEU A 71 -3.45 19.59 19.32
N VAL A 72 -3.98 20.58 20.03
CA VAL A 72 -3.32 21.88 20.26
C VAL A 72 -3.17 22.10 21.76
N ASP A 73 -2.03 22.62 22.22
CA ASP A 73 -1.85 22.98 23.63
C ASP A 73 -2.93 24.00 24.04
N ASP A 74 -3.71 23.69 25.10
CA ASP A 74 -4.74 24.60 25.62
C ASP A 74 -4.09 25.68 26.49
N VAL A 75 -3.38 26.62 25.86
CA VAL A 75 -2.84 27.80 26.55
C VAL A 75 -4.02 28.70 26.90
N THR A 76 -4.29 28.88 28.19
CA THR A 76 -5.39 29.69 28.71
C THR A 76 -5.42 31.09 28.07
N ASP A 77 -6.59 31.44 27.51
CA ASP A 77 -6.94 32.73 26.92
C ASP A 77 -6.81 33.91 27.91
N ASP A 78 -5.62 34.46 28.10
CA ASP A 78 -5.44 35.74 28.82
C ASP A 78 -4.65 36.80 28.04
N GLU A 79 -4.42 36.64 26.73
CA GLU A 79 -4.04 37.75 25.84
C GLU A 79 -4.82 37.73 24.52
N PRO A 80 -5.48 38.84 24.14
CA PRO A 80 -6.04 38.99 22.81
C PRO A 80 -4.93 39.50 21.89
N ALA A 81 -4.54 38.74 20.87
CA ALA A 81 -3.72 39.30 19.81
C ALA A 81 -3.89 38.54 18.49
N ASP A 82 -4.38 39.29 17.50
CA ASP A 82 -4.02 39.21 16.09
C ASP A 82 -2.79 38.33 15.81
N THR A 83 -2.92 37.36 14.92
CA THR A 83 -2.06 37.12 13.74
C THR A 83 -2.05 35.64 13.37
N GLU A 84 -2.60 35.33 12.19
CA GLU A 84 -1.99 34.68 11.00
C GLU A 84 -0.71 33.80 11.09
N LYS A 85 -0.23 33.40 12.26
CA LYS A 85 1.10 32.77 12.46
C LYS A 85 1.14 31.60 13.44
N SER A 86 0.02 30.91 13.68
CA SER A 86 -0.01 29.79 14.64
C SER A 86 -0.05 28.39 14.01
N TYR A 87 -0.22 28.24 12.69
CA TYR A 87 -0.50 26.92 12.09
C TYR A 87 0.70 26.21 11.45
N ALA A 88 1.91 26.77 11.50
CA ALA A 88 3.10 26.18 10.87
C ALA A 88 4.22 25.74 11.86
N GLU A 89 4.22 26.23 13.10
CA GLU A 89 5.31 25.98 14.07
C GLU A 89 5.01 24.89 15.13
N ALA A 90 3.87 24.20 15.04
CA ALA A 90 3.55 23.09 15.95
C ALA A 90 4.18 21.73 15.54
N ALA A 91 4.90 21.69 14.42
CA ALA A 91 5.50 20.46 13.87
C ALA A 91 6.91 20.15 14.41
N GLU A 92 7.54 21.07 15.13
CA GLU A 92 8.91 20.88 15.63
C GLU A 92 8.97 21.24 17.11
N LEU A 93 8.85 20.25 18.00
CA LEU A 93 9.60 20.11 19.25
C LEU A 93 9.03 18.91 20.04
N SER A 94 9.40 17.69 19.65
CA SER A 94 9.32 16.52 20.51
C SER A 94 10.51 16.53 21.47
N GLY A 95 10.32 17.08 22.66
CA GLY A 95 11.34 17.10 23.70
C GLY A 95 10.75 17.40 25.07
N ASP A 96 10.59 16.35 25.87
CA ASP A 96 10.36 16.37 27.33
C ASP A 96 8.98 16.89 27.80
N ARG A 97 7.98 15.99 27.84
CA ARG A 97 6.62 16.27 28.33
C ARG A 97 6.55 16.14 29.85
N SER A 98 6.46 17.29 30.52
CA SER A 98 6.12 17.40 31.95
C SER A 98 4.59 17.43 32.13
N SER A 99 4.14 16.80 33.21
CA SER A 99 2.82 16.22 33.48
C SER A 99 1.70 17.20 33.89
N ASP A 100 1.52 18.34 33.22
CA ASP A 100 0.44 19.29 33.59
C ASP A 100 -0.03 20.17 32.41
N LYS A 101 -0.03 19.60 31.19
CA LYS A 101 -0.57 20.29 29.99
C LYS A 101 -1.90 19.66 29.59
N THR A 102 -2.95 20.48 29.57
CA THR A 102 -4.23 20.12 28.94
C THR A 102 -4.14 20.40 27.44
N VAL A 103 -4.69 19.50 26.63
CA VAL A 103 -4.63 19.55 25.17
C VAL A 103 -6.04 19.72 24.62
N ALA A 104 -6.26 20.69 23.75
CA ALA A 104 -7.52 20.89 23.06
C ALA A 104 -7.59 20.03 21.79
N LEU A 105 -8.68 19.26 21.64
CA LEU A 105 -9.03 18.66 20.36
C LEU A 105 -9.78 19.69 19.51
N VAL A 106 -9.25 19.97 18.34
CA VAL A 106 -9.87 20.89 17.37
C VAL A 106 -10.20 20.13 16.09
N VAL A 107 -11.39 20.34 15.53
CA VAL A 107 -11.87 19.69 14.30
C VAL A 107 -12.40 20.74 13.32
N ALA A 108 -12.26 20.54 12.00
CA ALA A 108 -12.88 21.47 11.05
C ALA A 108 -14.40 21.52 11.23
N ASP A 109 -15.01 22.70 11.05
CA ASP A 109 -16.46 22.89 11.25
C ASP A 109 -17.32 21.89 10.45
N ILE A 110 -16.86 21.51 9.25
CA ILE A 110 -17.53 20.51 8.40
C ILE A 110 -17.60 19.09 9.02
N GLU A 111 -16.63 18.71 9.86
CA GLU A 111 -16.60 17.40 10.55
C GLU A 111 -17.01 17.51 12.03
N LYS A 112 -17.44 18.70 12.49
CA LYS A 112 -17.90 18.94 13.88
C LYS A 112 -19.07 18.04 14.24
N ASP A 113 -20.14 18.06 13.44
CA ASP A 113 -21.35 17.28 13.72
C ASP A 113 -21.07 15.77 13.74
N ALA A 114 -20.24 15.30 12.81
CA ALA A 114 -19.82 13.91 12.77
C ALA A 114 -19.02 13.52 14.02
N THR A 115 -18.14 14.41 14.49
CA THR A 115 -17.36 14.20 15.71
C THR A 115 -18.24 14.18 16.97
N MET A 116 -19.21 15.09 17.06
CA MET A 116 -20.14 15.14 18.20
C MET A 116 -21.08 13.92 18.26
N GLU A 117 -21.46 13.36 17.11
CA GLU A 117 -22.21 12.10 17.04
C GLU A 117 -21.40 10.89 17.52
N LEU A 118 -20.07 10.90 17.36
CA LEU A 118 -19.19 9.84 17.86
C LEU A 118 -19.12 9.84 19.39
N PHE A 119 -19.11 11.02 20.02
CA PHE A 119 -19.05 11.17 21.48
C PHE A 119 -20.42 11.55 22.04
N ARG A 120 -21.37 10.62 22.00
CA ARG A 120 -22.74 10.87 22.46
C ARG A 120 -22.78 11.27 23.94
N GLY A 121 -23.17 12.51 24.20
CA GLY A 121 -23.28 13.06 25.55
C GLY A 121 -22.10 13.93 25.97
N LEU A 122 -21.15 14.19 25.07
CA LEU A 122 -20.11 15.20 25.23
C LEU A 122 -20.69 16.61 25.15
N ILE A 123 -20.25 17.50 26.04
CA ILE A 123 -20.51 18.93 25.96
C ILE A 123 -19.30 19.63 25.30
N GLU A 124 -19.54 20.54 24.37
CA GLU A 124 -18.48 21.28 23.67
C GLU A 124 -17.59 22.03 24.68
N GLY A 125 -16.28 21.79 24.62
CA GLY A 125 -15.28 22.34 25.54
C GLY A 125 -15.20 21.67 26.91
N GLU A 126 -15.89 20.55 27.13
CA GLU A 126 -15.80 19.73 28.35
C GLU A 126 -14.37 19.17 28.52
N GLU A 127 -13.95 19.05 29.77
CA GLU A 127 -12.73 18.34 30.15
C GLU A 127 -13.00 16.84 30.18
N VAL A 128 -12.26 16.10 29.37
CA VAL A 128 -12.37 14.67 29.17
C VAL A 128 -11.07 14.03 29.63
N ASP A 129 -11.18 13.18 30.65
CA ASP A 129 -10.15 12.26 31.08
C ASP A 129 -10.44 10.84 30.55
N LEU A 130 -9.59 9.88 30.89
CA LEU A 130 -9.70 8.51 30.41
C LEU A 130 -11.00 7.83 30.87
N ASP A 131 -11.42 8.05 32.13
CA ASP A 131 -12.65 7.49 32.67
C ASP A 131 -13.88 8.08 31.95
N ARG A 132 -13.88 9.39 31.70
CA ARG A 132 -14.96 10.07 30.97
C ARG A 132 -15.03 9.61 29.52
N LEU A 133 -13.89 9.35 28.88
CA LEU A 133 -13.84 8.80 27.53
C LEU A 133 -14.53 7.42 27.45
N TYR A 134 -14.32 6.56 28.44
CA TYR A 134 -14.99 5.26 28.52
C TYR A 134 -16.49 5.36 28.77
N GLU A 135 -16.96 6.38 29.49
CA GLU A 135 -18.40 6.64 29.60
C GLU A 135 -19.02 7.09 28.28
N LEU A 136 -18.32 7.93 27.52
CA LEU A 136 -18.78 8.43 26.23
C LEU A 136 -18.78 7.34 25.16
N VAL A 137 -17.83 6.42 25.24
CA VAL A 137 -17.66 5.32 24.29
C VAL A 137 -17.33 4.02 25.05
N PRO A 138 -18.33 3.29 25.56
CA PRO A 138 -18.11 2.11 26.41
C PRO A 138 -17.49 0.92 25.66
N ASP A 139 -17.72 0.82 24.36
CA ASP A 139 -17.16 -0.27 23.52
C ASP A 139 -15.78 0.09 22.93
N ILE A 140 -15.18 1.21 23.35
CA ILE A 140 -13.94 1.71 22.76
C ILE A 140 -12.74 0.83 23.12
N GLU A 141 -12.72 0.28 24.34
CA GLU A 141 -11.64 -0.57 24.84
C GLU A 141 -11.57 -1.89 24.07
N ASP A 142 -12.70 -2.57 23.88
CA ASP A 142 -12.79 -3.80 23.08
C ASP A 142 -12.38 -3.55 21.61
N GLN A 143 -12.81 -2.41 21.02
CA GLN A 143 -12.42 -2.04 19.65
C GLN A 143 -10.93 -1.73 19.53
N PHE A 144 -10.34 -1.08 20.54
CA PHE A 144 -8.91 -0.78 20.56
C PHE A 144 -8.06 -2.02 20.80
N ASP A 145 -8.43 -2.87 21.76
CA ASP A 145 -7.69 -4.10 22.04
C ASP A 145 -7.67 -5.04 20.84
N GLU A 146 -8.77 -5.09 20.06
CA GLU A 146 -8.82 -5.88 18.83
C GLU A 146 -7.91 -5.28 17.74
N LEU A 147 -7.91 -3.96 17.57
CA LEU A 147 -7.04 -3.24 16.63
C LEU A 147 -5.56 -3.32 17.02
N GLU A 148 -5.21 -3.07 18.28
CA GLU A 148 -3.84 -3.13 18.78
C GLU A 148 -3.28 -4.55 18.71
N LYS A 149 -4.11 -5.57 18.96
CA LYS A 149 -3.70 -6.96 18.78
C LYS A 149 -3.52 -7.33 17.31
N GLU A 150 -4.37 -6.82 16.42
CA GLU A 150 -4.20 -7.00 14.98
C GLU A 150 -2.92 -6.29 14.52
N GLU A 151 -2.72 -5.02 14.89
CA GLU A 151 -1.53 -4.20 14.59
C GLU A 151 -0.25 -4.82 15.15
N ALA A 152 -0.22 -5.22 16.42
CA ALA A 152 0.93 -5.87 17.04
C ALA A 152 1.23 -7.21 16.35
N SER A 153 0.21 -7.99 15.95
CA SER A 153 0.44 -9.22 15.18
C SER A 153 0.98 -8.93 13.78
N MET A 154 0.57 -7.82 13.16
CA MET A 154 1.05 -7.37 11.86
C MET A 154 2.49 -6.88 11.93
N GLU A 155 2.84 -6.07 12.93
CA GLU A 155 4.20 -5.60 13.20
C GLU A 155 5.14 -6.78 13.49
N PHE A 156 4.68 -7.76 14.27
CA PHE A 156 5.47 -8.97 14.55
C PHE A 156 5.74 -9.80 13.29
N GLU A 157 4.77 -9.92 12.39
CA GLU A 157 4.93 -10.65 11.12
C GLU A 157 5.84 -9.87 10.16
N GLU A 158 5.73 -8.53 10.14
CA GLU A 158 6.59 -7.66 9.33
C GLU A 158 8.05 -7.71 9.79
N LEU A 159 8.30 -7.55 11.09
CA LEU A 159 9.63 -7.72 11.69
C LEU A 159 10.21 -9.11 11.44
N ARG A 160 9.37 -10.15 11.40
CA ARG A 160 9.79 -11.52 11.11
C ARG A 160 10.10 -11.72 9.63
N SER A 161 9.42 -11.01 8.74
CA SER A 161 9.74 -10.98 7.31
C SER A 161 11.01 -10.18 7.02
N GLU A 162 11.22 -9.07 7.74
CA GLU A 162 12.41 -8.22 7.67
C GLU A 162 13.64 -8.90 8.28
N ALA A 163 13.43 -9.76 9.28
CA ALA A 163 14.46 -10.63 9.87
C ALA A 163 14.76 -11.90 9.03
N SER A 164 14.05 -12.13 7.93
CA SER A 164 14.42 -13.20 6.99
C SER A 164 15.55 -12.68 6.09
N THR A 165 16.62 -13.46 5.94
CA THR A 165 17.83 -13.05 5.21
C THR A 165 17.62 -12.93 3.69
N VAL A 166 16.38 -13.01 3.21
CA VAL A 166 16.01 -12.96 1.80
C VAL A 166 15.03 -11.81 1.67
N TYR A 167 15.43 -10.78 0.93
CA TYR A 167 14.55 -9.65 0.65
C TYR A 167 13.36 -10.13 -0.19
N VAL A 168 12.18 -9.55 0.08
CA VAL A 168 10.97 -9.82 -0.68
C VAL A 168 10.50 -8.51 -1.27
N LYS A 169 10.51 -8.40 -2.61
CA LYS A 169 10.05 -7.20 -3.33
C LYS A 169 8.62 -6.87 -2.89
N LYS A 170 8.34 -5.59 -2.55
CA LYS A 170 6.99 -5.19 -2.10
C LYS A 170 5.93 -5.47 -3.18
N LYS A 171 6.33 -5.42 -4.45
CA LYS A 171 5.49 -5.79 -5.60
C LYS A 171 5.02 -7.24 -5.55
N ASP A 172 5.91 -8.17 -5.21
CA ASP A 172 5.59 -9.59 -5.09
C ASP A 172 4.70 -9.83 -3.87
N LYS A 173 5.00 -9.17 -2.74
CA LYS A 173 4.15 -9.18 -1.54
C LYS A 173 2.73 -8.67 -1.83
N TYR A 174 2.58 -7.61 -2.62
CA TYR A 174 1.28 -7.10 -3.07
C TYR A 174 0.54 -8.12 -3.97
N ALA A 175 1.24 -8.72 -4.93
CA ALA A 175 0.67 -9.71 -5.83
C ALA A 175 0.14 -10.92 -5.04
N ASP A 176 0.90 -11.38 -4.05
CA ASP A 176 0.53 -12.51 -3.17
C ASP A 176 -0.69 -12.21 -2.31
N LEU A 177 -0.73 -11.03 -1.67
CA LEU A 177 -1.88 -10.59 -0.87
C LEU A 177 -3.12 -10.42 -1.74
N ARG A 178 -2.98 -9.85 -2.94
CA ARG A 178 -4.09 -9.69 -3.89
C ARG A 178 -4.63 -11.05 -4.34
N PHE A 179 -3.75 -11.97 -4.73
CA PHE A 179 -4.15 -13.29 -5.21
C PHE A 179 -4.78 -14.14 -4.11
N SER A 180 -4.21 -14.14 -2.91
CA SER A 180 -4.77 -14.83 -1.75
C SER A 180 -6.14 -14.28 -1.36
N GLY A 181 -6.30 -12.95 -1.31
CA GLY A 181 -7.60 -12.30 -1.04
C GLY A 181 -8.69 -12.69 -2.04
N PHE A 182 -8.38 -12.65 -3.35
CA PHE A 182 -9.32 -13.11 -4.38
C PHE A 182 -9.62 -14.60 -4.31
N SER A 183 -8.65 -15.43 -3.92
CA SER A 183 -8.84 -16.86 -3.76
C SER A 183 -9.83 -17.16 -2.64
N PHE A 184 -9.69 -16.53 -1.47
CA PHE A 184 -10.64 -16.70 -0.36
C PHE A 184 -12.06 -16.27 -0.72
N ILE A 185 -12.20 -15.15 -1.42
CA ILE A 185 -13.51 -14.67 -1.90
C ILE A 185 -14.08 -15.63 -2.96
N GLY A 186 -13.26 -16.11 -3.89
CA GLY A 186 -13.66 -17.03 -4.94
C GLY A 186 -14.20 -18.35 -4.38
N PHE A 187 -13.46 -18.98 -3.46
CA PHE A 187 -13.94 -20.19 -2.77
C PHE A 187 -15.15 -19.92 -1.89
N GLY A 188 -15.23 -18.74 -1.27
CA GLY A 188 -16.41 -18.27 -0.54
C GLY A 188 -17.66 -18.25 -1.42
N ILE A 189 -17.58 -17.66 -2.61
CA ILE A 189 -18.70 -17.57 -3.56
C ILE A 189 -19.14 -18.96 -4.04
N ILE A 190 -18.19 -19.81 -4.43
CA ILE A 190 -18.48 -21.19 -4.84
C ILE A 190 -19.18 -21.94 -3.70
N GLY A 191 -18.72 -21.76 -2.47
CA GLY A 191 -19.33 -22.31 -1.27
C GLY A 191 -20.77 -21.88 -1.05
N VAL A 192 -21.05 -20.58 -1.16
CA VAL A 192 -22.41 -20.04 -1.06
C VAL A 192 -23.31 -20.59 -2.15
N ILE A 193 -22.81 -20.74 -3.39
CA ILE A 193 -23.57 -21.35 -4.49
C ILE A 193 -23.97 -22.81 -4.13
N ILE A 194 -23.05 -23.59 -3.58
CA ILE A 194 -23.34 -24.98 -3.14
C ILE A 194 -24.42 -24.99 -2.05
N ILE A 195 -24.37 -24.06 -1.09
CA ILE A 195 -25.40 -23.91 -0.06
C ILE A 195 -26.76 -23.58 -0.68
N VAL A 196 -26.81 -22.62 -1.61
CA VAL A 196 -28.06 -22.22 -2.29
C VAL A 196 -28.64 -23.39 -3.10
N LEU A 197 -27.81 -24.14 -3.82
CA LEU A 197 -28.24 -25.33 -4.55
C LEU A 197 -28.79 -26.42 -3.62
N ASN A 198 -28.23 -26.55 -2.42
CA ASN A 198 -28.75 -27.47 -1.41
C ASN A 198 -30.09 -27.00 -0.82
N LEU A 199 -30.25 -25.70 -0.57
CA LEU A 199 -31.52 -25.10 -0.14
C LEU A 199 -32.64 -25.28 -1.18
N MET A 200 -32.31 -25.18 -2.48
CA MET A 200 -33.26 -25.42 -3.57
C MET A 200 -33.58 -26.91 -3.80
N HIS A 201 -33.06 -27.82 -2.97
CA HIS A 201 -33.20 -29.28 -3.13
C HIS A 201 -32.70 -29.83 -4.48
N VAL A 202 -31.85 -29.09 -5.20
CA VAL A 202 -31.22 -29.56 -6.44
C VAL A 202 -30.17 -30.61 -6.13
N ILE A 203 -29.39 -30.39 -5.07
CA ILE A 203 -28.43 -31.35 -4.50
C ILE A 203 -28.79 -31.57 -3.03
N ASN A 204 -28.97 -32.81 -2.57
CA ASN A 204 -29.38 -33.09 -1.18
C ASN A 204 -28.24 -33.75 -0.38
N LEU A 205 -27.08 -33.09 -0.36
CA LEU A 205 -25.83 -33.61 0.20
C LEU A 205 -25.70 -33.37 1.72
N PHE A 206 -26.30 -32.30 2.25
CA PHE A 206 -26.07 -31.85 3.62
C PHE A 206 -27.38 -31.71 4.41
N ASN A 207 -27.30 -31.98 5.72
CA ASN A 207 -28.41 -31.77 6.67
C ASN A 207 -28.45 -30.30 7.14
N THR A 208 -29.58 -29.84 7.67
CA THR A 208 -29.80 -28.45 8.14
C THR A 208 -28.72 -27.97 9.12
N TYR A 209 -28.28 -28.84 10.04
CA TYR A 209 -27.19 -28.50 10.98
C TYR A 209 -25.84 -28.28 10.26
N SER A 210 -25.53 -29.11 9.26
CA SER A 210 -24.30 -29.00 8.47
C SER A 210 -24.30 -27.72 7.63
N LEU A 211 -25.46 -27.29 7.12
CA LEU A 211 -25.58 -26.04 6.38
C LEU A 211 -25.24 -24.81 7.23
N ILE A 212 -25.69 -24.78 8.50
CA ILE A 212 -25.38 -23.68 9.42
C ILE A 212 -23.87 -23.58 9.66
N VAL A 213 -23.22 -24.71 9.91
CA VAL A 213 -21.76 -24.75 10.15
C VAL A 213 -20.99 -24.33 8.89
N MET A 214 -21.37 -24.82 7.71
CA MET A 214 -20.73 -24.43 6.45
C MET A 214 -20.93 -22.95 6.15
N SER A 215 -22.12 -22.41 6.41
CA SER A 215 -22.40 -20.98 6.25
C SER A 215 -21.49 -20.13 7.13
N ALA A 216 -21.24 -20.53 8.38
CA ALA A 216 -20.36 -19.80 9.29
C ALA A 216 -18.90 -19.78 8.77
N VAL A 217 -18.41 -20.90 8.25
CA VAL A 217 -17.04 -20.98 7.69
C VAL A 217 -16.90 -20.10 6.44
N PHE A 218 -17.91 -20.03 5.57
CA PHE A 218 -17.85 -19.14 4.40
C PHE A 218 -17.89 -17.67 4.77
N VAL A 219 -18.62 -17.28 5.83
CA VAL A 219 -18.58 -15.90 6.35
C VAL A 219 -17.17 -15.55 6.80
N VAL A 220 -16.46 -16.46 7.49
CA VAL A 220 -15.06 -16.25 7.88
C VAL A 220 -14.15 -16.08 6.65
N PHE A 221 -14.33 -16.87 5.59
CA PHE A 221 -13.56 -16.69 4.35
C PHE A 221 -13.78 -15.33 3.69
N PHE A 222 -14.98 -14.78 3.74
CA PHE A 222 -15.22 -13.42 3.24
C PHE A 222 -14.56 -12.37 4.12
N ILE A 223 -14.66 -12.49 5.45
CA ILE A 223 -14.01 -11.55 6.39
C ILE A 223 -12.50 -11.53 6.13
N ILE A 224 -11.86 -12.70 6.11
CA ILE A 224 -10.42 -12.82 5.83
C ILE A 224 -10.11 -12.29 4.43
N GLY A 225 -10.87 -12.69 3.41
CA GLY A 225 -10.63 -12.26 2.03
C GLY A 225 -10.72 -10.74 1.84
N PHE A 226 -11.71 -10.08 2.44
CA PHE A 226 -11.81 -8.62 2.41
C PHE A 226 -10.71 -7.93 3.23
N ALA A 227 -10.35 -8.46 4.39
CA ALA A 227 -9.23 -7.96 5.18
C ALA A 227 -7.90 -8.07 4.41
N THR A 228 -7.62 -9.21 3.77
CA THR A 228 -6.43 -9.42 2.94
C THR A 228 -6.40 -8.48 1.73
N LEU A 229 -7.54 -8.23 1.06
CA LEU A 229 -7.59 -7.27 -0.04
C LEU A 229 -7.37 -5.82 0.42
N ARG A 230 -7.86 -5.44 1.62
CA ARG A 230 -7.54 -4.14 2.21
C ARG A 230 -6.05 -4.00 2.51
N ARG A 231 -5.41 -5.05 3.03
CA ARG A 231 -3.95 -5.08 3.22
C ARG A 231 -3.21 -4.94 1.90
N ALA A 232 -3.65 -5.64 0.85
CA ALA A 232 -3.09 -5.47 -0.49
C ALA A 232 -3.20 -4.01 -0.98
N THR A 233 -4.33 -3.33 -0.74
CA THR A 233 -4.44 -1.91 -1.14
C THR A 233 -3.52 -0.97 -0.36
N LEU A 234 -3.22 -1.25 0.92
CA LEU A 234 -2.26 -0.45 1.69
C LEU A 234 -0.83 -0.62 1.18
N VAL A 235 -0.43 -1.86 0.85
CA VAL A 235 0.90 -2.15 0.29
C VAL A 235 1.06 -1.60 -1.13
N LYS A 236 -0.03 -1.43 -1.89
CA LYS A 236 0.01 -0.89 -3.25
C LYS A 236 0.62 0.52 -3.31
N ASP A 237 0.33 1.37 -2.33
CA ASP A 237 0.83 2.74 -2.32
C ASP A 237 2.35 2.79 -2.07
N SER A 238 2.88 1.87 -1.27
CA SER A 238 4.33 1.73 -1.06
C SER A 238 5.05 1.06 -2.22
N VAL A 239 4.37 0.21 -3.01
CA VAL A 239 4.89 -0.36 -4.26
C VAL A 239 5.05 0.70 -5.35
N ALA A 240 4.11 1.64 -5.49
CA ALA A 240 4.19 2.68 -6.51
C ALA A 240 5.41 3.60 -6.30
N VAL A 241 5.73 3.89 -5.04
CA VAL A 241 6.92 4.67 -4.68
C VAL A 241 8.19 3.87 -4.96
N GLU A 242 8.22 2.58 -4.61
CA GLU A 242 9.38 1.73 -4.91
C GLU A 242 9.60 1.49 -6.40
N ASP A 243 8.55 1.29 -7.20
CA ASP A 243 8.64 1.06 -8.64
C ASP A 243 9.30 2.26 -9.36
N GLU A 244 8.98 3.50 -8.95
CA GLU A 244 9.59 4.72 -9.53
C GLU A 244 11.10 4.79 -9.27
N PHE A 245 11.54 4.53 -8.04
CA PHE A 245 12.96 4.47 -7.70
C PHE A 245 13.67 3.24 -8.31
N THR A 246 12.94 2.15 -8.51
CA THR A 246 13.46 0.91 -9.10
C THR A 246 13.77 1.08 -10.58
N GLU A 247 12.96 1.84 -11.33
CA GLU A 247 13.26 2.14 -12.73
C GLU A 247 14.53 2.99 -12.86
N GLU A 248 14.67 4.04 -12.04
CA GLU A 248 15.88 4.88 -12.01
C GLU A 248 17.11 4.08 -11.60
N LEU A 249 16.99 3.21 -10.60
CA LEU A 249 18.06 2.34 -10.13
C LEU A 249 18.50 1.35 -11.22
N ASN A 250 17.55 0.67 -11.87
CA ASN A 250 17.87 -0.27 -12.95
C ASN A 250 18.53 0.44 -14.14
N GLN A 251 18.05 1.62 -14.51
CA GLN A 251 18.68 2.41 -15.56
C GLN A 251 20.12 2.81 -15.18
N TRP A 252 20.35 3.22 -13.93
CA TRP A 252 21.69 3.54 -13.44
C TRP A 252 22.62 2.32 -13.42
N ILE A 253 22.10 1.14 -13.05
CA ILE A 253 22.84 -0.14 -13.10
C ILE A 253 23.26 -0.43 -14.54
N GLU A 254 22.36 -0.30 -15.52
CA GLU A 254 22.71 -0.54 -16.93
C GLU A 254 23.77 0.45 -17.44
N GLU A 255 23.69 1.72 -17.03
CA GLU A 255 24.59 2.77 -17.49
C GLU A 255 25.97 2.73 -16.81
N ASN A 256 26.06 2.33 -15.53
CA ASN A 256 27.30 2.42 -14.74
C ASN A 256 27.87 1.06 -14.31
N LEU A 257 27.06 0.01 -14.29
CA LEU A 257 27.47 -1.37 -14.01
C LEU A 257 27.30 -2.21 -15.27
N GLY A 258 27.83 -1.75 -16.41
CA GLY A 258 27.90 -2.53 -17.65
C GLY A 258 28.82 -3.75 -17.53
N ASP A 259 28.69 -4.72 -18.44
CA ASP A 259 29.50 -5.96 -18.40
C ASP A 259 31.02 -5.63 -18.47
N GLU A 260 31.40 -4.61 -19.25
CA GLU A 260 32.79 -4.13 -19.37
C GLU A 260 33.39 -3.64 -18.04
N VAL A 261 32.56 -3.07 -17.16
CA VAL A 261 33.00 -2.55 -15.86
C VAL A 261 33.23 -3.70 -14.87
N ILE A 262 32.40 -4.75 -14.96
CA ILE A 262 32.53 -5.95 -14.15
C ILE A 262 33.77 -6.75 -14.58
N ASP A 263 34.04 -6.83 -15.89
CA ASP A 263 35.27 -7.41 -16.45
C ASP A 263 36.54 -6.72 -15.92
N GLU A 264 36.54 -5.39 -15.83
CA GLU A 264 37.70 -4.64 -15.31
C GLU A 264 38.00 -4.96 -13.84
N TRP A 265 36.98 -5.33 -13.06
CA TRP A 265 37.17 -5.73 -11.66
C TRP A 265 37.52 -7.20 -11.49
N TYR A 266 37.37 -8.01 -12.54
CA TYR A 266 37.67 -9.42 -12.52
C TYR A 266 39.19 -9.66 -12.55
N ASP A 267 39.70 -10.39 -11.56
CA ASP A 267 41.13 -10.70 -11.43
C ASP A 267 41.36 -12.19 -11.70
N GLU A 268 41.87 -12.55 -12.88
CA GLU A 268 42.21 -13.93 -13.27
C GLU A 268 43.22 -14.60 -12.32
N SER A 269 43.93 -13.84 -11.49
CA SER A 269 44.90 -14.39 -10.53
C SER A 269 44.29 -14.89 -9.22
N ARG A 270 43.01 -14.58 -8.97
CA ARG A 270 42.27 -14.97 -7.77
C ARG A 270 41.32 -16.13 -8.05
N GLU A 271 40.88 -16.78 -6.97
CA GLU A 271 39.81 -17.78 -7.08
C GLU A 271 38.48 -17.10 -7.40
N ASP A 272 37.65 -17.74 -8.24
CA ASP A 272 36.35 -17.20 -8.69
C ASP A 272 35.44 -16.80 -7.51
N GLN A 273 35.53 -17.53 -6.39
CA GLN A 273 34.78 -17.23 -5.18
C GLN A 273 35.24 -15.92 -4.51
N GLU A 274 36.54 -15.59 -4.55
CA GLU A 274 37.05 -14.32 -4.02
C GLU A 274 36.63 -13.15 -4.92
N ASN A 275 36.66 -13.34 -6.24
CA ASN A 275 36.17 -12.35 -7.19
C ASN A 275 34.66 -12.09 -7.02
N TYR A 276 33.87 -13.13 -6.77
CA TYR A 276 32.45 -13.00 -6.47
C TYR A 276 32.20 -12.02 -5.32
N PHE A 277 32.83 -12.24 -4.16
CA PHE A 277 32.62 -11.40 -2.98
C PHE A 277 33.14 -9.98 -3.19
N ASP A 278 34.32 -9.81 -3.78
CA ASP A 278 34.91 -8.48 -3.97
C ASP A 278 34.12 -7.63 -5.00
N ILE A 279 33.62 -8.25 -6.06
CA ILE A 279 32.80 -7.57 -7.08
C ILE A 279 31.43 -7.23 -6.51
N GLN A 280 30.79 -8.15 -5.78
CA GLN A 280 29.54 -7.89 -5.05
C GLN A 280 29.66 -6.72 -4.09
N ASP A 281 30.68 -6.73 -3.23
CA ASP A 281 30.93 -5.65 -2.27
C ASP A 281 31.10 -4.30 -2.96
N LYS A 282 31.77 -4.26 -4.12
CA LYS A 282 31.94 -3.03 -4.90
C LYS A 282 30.60 -2.55 -5.47
N MET A 283 29.82 -3.43 -6.10
CA MET A 283 28.51 -3.08 -6.66
C MET A 283 27.58 -2.55 -5.60
N ILE A 284 27.45 -3.26 -4.47
CA ILE A 284 26.64 -2.87 -3.32
C ILE A 284 27.05 -1.48 -2.81
N ARG A 285 28.35 -1.20 -2.66
CA ARG A 285 28.84 0.11 -2.22
C ARG A 285 28.47 1.24 -3.17
N MET A 286 28.67 1.05 -4.49
CA MET A 286 28.35 2.10 -5.45
C MET A 286 26.84 2.36 -5.54
N MET A 287 26.03 1.31 -5.48
CA MET A 287 24.57 1.45 -5.45
C MET A 287 24.09 2.15 -4.17
N HIS A 288 24.69 1.83 -3.02
CA HIS A 288 24.40 2.52 -1.75
C HIS A 288 24.81 3.99 -1.74
N GLU A 289 25.95 4.33 -2.34
CA GLU A 289 26.42 5.72 -2.43
C GLU A 289 25.50 6.58 -3.28
N GLN A 290 24.94 6.02 -4.37
CA GLN A 290 24.02 6.74 -5.25
C GLN A 290 22.58 6.79 -4.71
N PHE A 291 22.15 5.73 -4.01
CA PHE A 291 20.77 5.61 -3.51
C PHE A 291 20.73 5.30 -2.00
N PRO A 292 21.04 6.29 -1.13
CA PRO A 292 21.07 6.10 0.33
C PRO A 292 19.70 5.86 0.96
N ASN A 293 18.61 6.16 0.24
CA ASN A 293 17.23 6.04 0.73
C ASN A 293 16.60 4.67 0.42
N ILE A 294 17.32 3.77 -0.26
CA ILE A 294 16.84 2.43 -0.61
C ILE A 294 17.25 1.44 0.48
N HIS A 295 16.38 0.47 0.77
CA HIS A 295 16.65 -0.55 1.77
C HIS A 295 17.90 -1.39 1.41
N PRO A 296 18.87 -1.61 2.33
CA PRO A 296 20.12 -2.30 2.03
C PRO A 296 19.94 -3.69 1.41
N SER A 297 19.03 -4.48 1.95
CA SER A 297 18.79 -5.84 1.42
C SER A 297 18.21 -5.84 0.01
N TYR A 298 17.59 -4.74 -0.45
CA TYR A 298 17.14 -4.64 -1.83
C TYR A 298 18.30 -4.36 -2.79
N ILE A 299 19.25 -3.53 -2.37
CA ILE A 299 20.48 -3.26 -3.13
C ILE A 299 21.32 -4.53 -3.26
N GLU A 300 21.44 -5.30 -2.17
CA GLU A 300 22.13 -6.59 -2.18
C GLU A 300 21.50 -7.57 -3.19
N GLU A 301 20.17 -7.70 -3.20
CA GLU A 301 19.48 -8.56 -4.16
C GLU A 301 19.69 -8.11 -5.61
N LEU A 302 19.62 -6.81 -5.89
CA LEU A 302 19.82 -6.29 -7.24
C LEU A 302 21.27 -6.44 -7.72
N ALA A 303 22.24 -6.29 -6.82
CA ALA A 303 23.65 -6.55 -7.12
C ALA A 303 23.89 -8.04 -7.43
N GLU A 304 23.21 -8.94 -6.70
CA GLU A 304 23.21 -10.38 -6.99
C GLU A 304 22.58 -10.69 -8.35
N GLU A 305 21.38 -10.15 -8.62
CA GLU A 305 20.65 -10.32 -9.89
C GLU A 305 21.49 -9.82 -11.09
N ARG A 306 22.15 -8.68 -10.94
CA ARG A 306 23.02 -8.09 -11.97
C ARG A 306 24.27 -8.93 -12.25
N TYR A 307 24.93 -9.43 -11.21
CA TYR A 307 26.14 -10.24 -11.36
C TYR A 307 25.83 -11.61 -11.95
N ASN A 308 24.74 -12.25 -11.51
CA ASN A 308 24.28 -13.50 -12.09
C ASN A 308 23.97 -13.34 -13.58
N SER A 309 23.31 -12.24 -13.97
CA SER A 309 23.07 -11.92 -15.38
C SER A 309 24.36 -11.74 -16.18
N TYR A 310 25.40 -11.14 -15.58
CA TYR A 310 26.72 -11.04 -16.20
C TYR A 310 27.36 -12.41 -16.40
N LEU A 311 27.35 -13.28 -15.37
CA LEU A 311 27.90 -14.63 -15.47
C LEU A 311 27.20 -15.47 -16.55
N GLU A 312 25.87 -15.38 -16.63
CA GLU A 312 25.11 -16.08 -17.66
C GLU A 312 25.49 -15.61 -19.07
N ARG A 313 25.78 -14.32 -19.27
CA ARG A 313 26.20 -13.76 -20.57
C ARG A 313 27.66 -14.07 -20.91
N SER A 314 28.58 -13.93 -19.95
CA SER A 314 30.01 -14.19 -20.15
C SER A 314 30.31 -15.69 -20.35
N ALA A 315 29.48 -16.58 -19.80
CA ALA A 315 29.58 -18.02 -20.05
C ALA A 315 29.34 -18.41 -21.53
N TYR A 316 28.58 -17.61 -22.30
CA TYR A 316 28.38 -17.83 -23.75
C TYR A 316 29.55 -17.33 -24.62
N GLU A 317 30.50 -16.58 -24.06
CA GLU A 317 31.67 -16.07 -24.80
C GLU A 317 32.90 -16.98 -24.68
N SER A 318 32.79 -18.14 -24.01
CA SER A 318 33.87 -19.14 -24.01
C SER A 318 34.17 -19.59 -25.45
N PRO A 319 35.43 -19.48 -25.94
CA PRO A 319 35.82 -19.81 -27.31
C PRO A 319 35.52 -21.24 -27.79
N ASP A 320 35.09 -22.13 -26.89
CA ASP A 320 34.85 -23.54 -27.18
C ASP A 320 33.47 -23.82 -27.84
N ASP A 321 32.55 -22.85 -27.88
CA ASP A 321 31.20 -23.02 -28.43
C ASP A 321 30.97 -22.32 -29.80
N ILE A 322 32.03 -21.96 -30.53
CA ILE A 322 31.90 -21.59 -31.94
C ILE A 322 31.60 -22.88 -32.74
N PRO A 323 30.42 -23.06 -33.35
CA PRO A 323 30.17 -24.23 -34.18
C PRO A 323 31.13 -24.22 -35.35
N LEU A 324 32.02 -25.21 -35.43
CA LEU A 324 32.90 -25.39 -36.58
C LEU A 324 32.04 -25.47 -37.85
N PRO A 325 32.40 -24.75 -38.93
CA PRO A 325 31.65 -24.83 -40.18
C PRO A 325 31.69 -26.27 -40.69
N GLU A 326 30.50 -26.85 -40.90
CA GLU A 326 30.33 -28.21 -41.41
C GLU A 326 31.12 -28.38 -42.70
N GLU A 327 32.19 -29.19 -42.66
CA GLU A 327 32.84 -29.67 -43.87
C GLU A 327 31.88 -30.62 -44.60
N SER A 328 31.67 -30.30 -45.87
CA SER A 328 30.88 -31.02 -46.85
C SER A 328 31.19 -32.52 -46.89
N GLU A 329 30.23 -33.35 -46.48
CA GLU A 329 30.14 -34.72 -46.98
C GLU A 329 29.38 -34.71 -48.32
N GLU A 330 30.14 -34.66 -49.42
CA GLU A 330 29.64 -35.09 -50.73
C GLU A 330 29.47 -36.61 -50.73
N ASP A 331 28.19 -37.00 -50.81
CA ASP A 331 27.59 -38.02 -51.67
C ASP A 331 28.11 -39.47 -51.57
N MET A 332 27.19 -40.39 -51.27
CA MET A 332 27.01 -41.62 -52.05
C MET A 332 25.62 -42.21 -51.74
N SER A 333 24.66 -41.78 -52.56
CA SER A 333 23.53 -42.55 -53.10
C SER A 333 22.70 -43.43 -52.16
N GLU A 334 21.39 -43.16 -52.07
CA GLU A 334 20.36 -44.10 -52.53
C GLU A 334 18.99 -43.41 -52.65
N THR A 335 18.33 -43.74 -53.75
CA THR A 335 17.10 -43.19 -54.32
C THR A 335 15.86 -43.31 -53.43
N GLU A 336 15.08 -42.23 -53.39
CA GLU A 336 13.68 -42.20 -52.92
C GLU A 336 12.79 -43.19 -53.69
N SER A 337 11.89 -43.86 -52.98
CA SER A 337 10.49 -43.94 -53.40
C SER A 337 9.58 -44.17 -52.19
N GLU A 338 8.57 -43.31 -52.11
CA GLU A 338 7.40 -43.34 -51.24
C GLU A 338 6.68 -44.70 -51.29
N ASP A 339 6.08 -45.12 -50.17
CA ASP A 339 4.72 -45.67 -50.18
C ASP A 339 4.10 -45.80 -48.77
N THR A 340 3.16 -44.90 -48.49
CA THR A 340 1.76 -45.14 -48.09
C THR A 340 1.39 -46.20 -47.03
N TYR A 341 0.92 -45.72 -45.87
CA TYR A 341 -0.34 -46.06 -45.13
C TYR A 341 -0.96 -47.48 -45.27
N THR A 342 -1.07 -48.25 -44.16
CA THR A 342 -2.32 -48.71 -43.48
C THR A 342 -2.05 -49.82 -42.46
N ASP A 343 -2.84 -49.77 -41.38
CA ASP A 343 -3.08 -50.76 -40.33
C ASP A 343 -3.16 -52.24 -40.78
N ASP A 344 -2.72 -53.18 -39.93
CA ASP A 344 -3.63 -54.24 -39.44
C ASP A 344 -3.10 -55.04 -38.23
N ASP A 345 -4.08 -55.48 -37.44
CA ASP A 345 -4.15 -56.67 -36.58
C ASP A 345 -3.31 -56.84 -35.30
N THR A 346 -3.95 -56.41 -34.21
CA THR A 346 -3.93 -57.07 -32.90
C THR A 346 -4.39 -58.53 -32.95
N SER A 347 -3.55 -59.47 -32.49
CA SER A 347 -4.01 -60.73 -31.89
C SER A 347 -3.20 -61.05 -30.64
N VAL A 348 -3.81 -60.79 -29.48
CA VAL A 348 -3.31 -61.16 -28.16
C VAL A 348 -3.75 -62.59 -27.85
N THR A 349 -2.79 -63.50 -27.68
CA THR A 349 -2.99 -64.80 -27.02
C THR A 349 -2.31 -64.78 -25.65
N LYS A 350 -3.15 -64.92 -24.61
CA LYS A 350 -2.79 -65.27 -23.24
C LYS A 350 -2.26 -66.70 -23.18
N ASP A 351 -1.32 -66.98 -22.28
CA ASP A 351 -1.37 -68.11 -21.32
C ASP A 351 -0.08 -68.23 -20.47
N ALA A 352 -0.23 -68.95 -19.34
CA ALA A 352 0.72 -69.42 -18.31
C ALA A 352 0.81 -68.54 -17.03
N GLU A 353 0.05 -68.87 -15.97
CA GLU A 353 0.30 -69.88 -14.90
C GLU A 353 1.25 -69.35 -13.80
N GLU A 354 0.73 -68.91 -12.65
CA GLU A 354 0.39 -69.69 -11.42
C GLU A 354 1.62 -70.13 -10.60
N ILE A 355 1.94 -69.41 -9.51
CA ILE A 355 2.50 -69.98 -8.26
C ILE A 355 1.95 -69.23 -7.04
N LYS A 356 1.56 -70.03 -6.04
CA LYS A 356 0.94 -69.74 -4.74
C LYS A 356 1.95 -69.41 -3.63
N ASP A 357 1.40 -68.93 -2.51
CA ASP A 357 1.71 -69.20 -1.10
C ASP A 357 1.92 -67.88 -0.30
N GLU A 358 0.98 -67.42 0.54
CA GLU A 358 0.45 -67.87 1.86
C GLU A 358 1.25 -67.34 3.08
N GLN A 359 0.51 -66.68 3.99
CA GLN A 359 0.82 -66.36 5.41
C GLN A 359 1.81 -65.20 5.68
N ILE A 360 1.66 -64.29 6.65
CA ILE A 360 0.88 -64.18 7.91
C ILE A 360 0.33 -62.75 8.03
#